data_AF-A0A9E2YXJ2-F1
#
_entry.id   AF-A0A9E2YXJ2-F1
#
_cell.length_a   1.000
_cell.length_b   1.000
_cell.length_c   1.000
_cell.angle_alpha   90.00
_cell.angle_beta   90.00
_cell.angle_gamma   90.00
#
_symmetry.space_group_name_H-M   'P 1'
#
loop_
_entity.id
_entity.type
_entity.pdbx_description
1 polymer ?
#
loop_
_entity_poly.entity_id
_entity_poly.type
_entity_poly.pdbx_seq_one_letter_code
_entity_poly.pdbx_strand_id
1 'polypeptide(L)' 'MTVAPFSQYLYEFAVELRQLAYTMPGGYENPLIHLSERMICCARQQGAEQQL' A
#
# COMPACT_ATOMS: atom_id res chain seq x y z
N MET A 1 -1.87 -21.20 11.12
CA MET A 1 -1.50 -19.81 10.73
C MET A 1 -2.28 -19.49 9.46
N THR A 2 -3.34 -18.69 9.58
CA THR A 2 -4.08 -18.19 8.41
C THR A 2 -3.23 -17.11 7.76
N VAL A 3 -2.64 -17.41 6.62
CA VAL A 3 -1.88 -16.44 5.82
C VAL A 3 -2.86 -15.35 5.41
N ALA A 4 -2.59 -14.09 5.77
CA ALA A 4 -3.45 -13.00 5.34
C ALA A 4 -3.42 -12.91 3.80
N PRO A 5 -4.54 -12.58 3.14
CA PRO A 5 -4.57 -12.46 1.70
C PRO A 5 -3.53 -11.42 1.26
N PHE A 6 -2.86 -11.67 0.13
CA PHE A 6 -1.80 -10.81 -0.39
C PHE A 6 -2.23 -9.34 -0.52
N SER A 7 -3.50 -9.09 -0.84
CA SER A 7 -4.12 -7.77 -0.87
C SER A 7 -4.08 -7.05 0.48
N GLN A 8 -4.25 -7.76 1.59
CA GLN A 8 -4.18 -7.18 2.93
C GLN A 8 -2.74 -6.76 3.28
N TYR A 9 -1.75 -7.63 3.03
CA TYR A 9 -0.35 -7.27 3.24
C TYR A 9 0.08 -6.08 2.39
N LEU A 10 -0.39 -6.02 1.14
CA LEU A 10 -0.05 -4.96 0.21
C LEU A 10 -0.68 -3.62 0.62
N TYR A 11 -1.88 -3.66 1.23
CA TYR A 11 -2.52 -2.50 1.83
C TYR A 11 -1.78 -2.01 3.09
N GLU A 12 -1.46 -2.92 4.01
CA GLU A 12 -0.74 -2.59 5.25
C GLU A 12 0.63 -1.96 4.93
N PHE A 13 1.38 -2.56 4.00
CA PHE A 13 2.66 -2.01 3.55
C PHE A 13 2.53 -0.63 2.91
N ALA A 14 1.48 -0.38 2.13
CA ALA A 14 1.25 0.93 1.53
C ALA A 14 1.01 2.01 2.59
N VAL A 15 0.30 1.68 3.67
CA VAL A 15 0.08 2.60 4.79
C VAL A 15 1.39 2.94 5.50
N GLU A 16 2.21 1.92 5.79
CA GLU A 16 3.52 2.12 6.41
C GLU A 16 4.46 2.95 5.53
N LEU A 17 4.49 2.66 4.22
CA LEU A 17 5.30 3.40 3.25
C LEU A 17 4.92 4.88 3.21
N ARG A 18 3.62 5.18 3.28
CA ARG A 18 3.12 6.55 3.34
C ARG A 18 3.52 7.25 4.63
N GLN A 19 3.41 6.58 5.77
CA GLN A 19 3.85 7.16 7.05
C GLN A 19 5.36 7.44 7.04
N LEU A 20 6.16 6.52 6.50
CA LEU A 20 7.59 6.69 6.35
C LEU A 20 7.92 7.91 5.48
N ALA A 21 7.21 8.08 4.35
CA ALA A 21 7.38 9.22 3.46
C ALA A 21 7.24 10.55 4.21
N TYR A 22 6.21 10.68 5.05
CA TYR A 22 5.97 11.89 5.84
C TYR A 22 7.00 12.14 6.94
N THR A 23 7.79 11.14 7.31
CA THR A 23 8.87 11.28 8.32
C THR A 23 10.21 11.63 7.69
N MET A 24 10.36 11.55 6.37
CA MET A 24 11.64 11.82 5.70
C MET A 24 11.89 13.32 5.55
N PRO A 25 13.05 13.84 6.00
CA PRO A 25 13.43 15.22 5.77
C PRO A 25 13.91 15.39 4.32
N GLY A 26 13.04 15.92 3.47
CA GLY A 26 13.34 16.27 2.09
C GLY A 26 12.23 15.86 1.14
N GLY A 27 11.85 16.76 0.22
CA GLY A 27 10.66 16.71 -0.65
C GLY A 27 10.51 15.52 -1.63
N TYR A 28 11.17 14.39 -1.38
CA TYR A 28 10.97 13.09 -2.01
C TYR A 28 9.80 12.29 -1.41
N GLU A 29 8.99 12.92 -0.57
CA GLU A 29 7.74 12.39 -0.03
C GLU A 29 6.73 12.09 -1.16
N ASN A 30 6.75 12.86 -2.26
CA ASN A 30 5.80 12.71 -3.37
C ASN A 30 5.87 11.34 -4.07
N PRO A 31 7.05 10.84 -4.50
CA PRO A 31 7.17 9.51 -5.08
C PRO A 31 6.70 8.37 -4.18
N LEU A 32 6.98 8.44 -2.87
CA LEU A 32 6.62 7.40 -1.91
C LEU A 32 5.12 7.43 -1.60
N ILE A 33 4.53 8.62 -1.49
CA ILE A 33 3.08 8.79 -1.36
C ILE A 33 2.38 8.26 -2.62
N HIS A 34 2.87 8.61 -3.81
CA HIS A 34 2.27 8.15 -5.06
C HIS A 34 2.40 6.62 -5.24
N LEU A 35 3.52 6.04 -4.80
CA LEU A 35 3.69 4.58 -4.76
C LEU A 35 2.71 3.93 -3.78
N SER A 36 2.53 4.51 -2.59
CA SER A 36 1.54 4.01 -1.61
C SER A 36 0.12 3.97 -2.19
N GLU A 37 -0.28 4.99 -2.93
CA GLU A 37 -1.59 5.07 -3.55
C GLU A 37 -1.81 3.99 -4.59
N ARG A 38 -0.80 3.75 -5.45
CA ARG A 38 -0.85 2.67 -6.43
C ARG A 38 -0.99 1.31 -5.78
N MET A 39 -0.27 1.06 -4.69
CA MET A 39 -0.37 -0.19 -3.94
C MET A 39 -1.77 -0.37 -3.33
N ILE A 40 -2.36 0.66 -2.73
CA ILE A 40 -3.74 0.61 -2.21
C ILE A 40 -4.74 0.30 -3.33
N CYS A 41 -4.59 0.92 -4.50
CA CYS A 41 -5.44 0.64 -5.66
C CYS A 41 -5.30 -0.81 -6.14
N CYS A 42 -4.07 -1.33 -6.26
CA CYS A 42 -3.84 -2.72 -6.62
C CYS A 42 -4.42 -3.70 -5.59
N ALA A 43 -4.24 -3.44 -4.30
CA ALA A 43 -4.80 -4.26 -3.23
C ALA A 43 -6.34 -4.33 -3.30
N ARG A 44 -6.99 -3.20 -3.59
CA ARG A 44 -8.46 -3.14 -3.77
C ARG A 44 -8.93 -3.89 -5.02
N GLN A 45 -8.22 -3.75 -6.13
CA GLN A 45 -8.54 -4.48 -7.37
C GLN A 45 -8.38 -5.99 -7.18
N GLN A 46 -7.29 -6.44 -6.56
CA GLN A 46 -7.07 -7.85 -6.29
C GLN A 46 -8.06 -8.44 -5.27
N GLY A 47 -8.47 -7.65 -4.25
CA GLY A 47 -9.55 -8.05 -3.35
C GLY A 47 -10.90 -8.20 -4.07
N ALA A 48 -11.18 -7.35 -5.07
CA ALA A 48 -12.39 -7.44 -5.89
C ALA A 48 -12.34 -8.60 -6.90
N GLU A 49 -11.17 -8.90 -7.47
CA GLU A 49 -10.96 -10.03 -8.39
C GLU A 49 -10.97 -11.39 -7.68
N GLN A 50 -10.60 -11.46 -6.40
CA GLN A 50 -10.66 -12.69 -5.60
C GLN A 50 -12.07 -13.04 -5.10
N GLN A 51 -13.07 -12.17 -5.32
CA GLN A 51 -14.47 -12.39 -4.94
C GLN A 51 -15.42 -12.70 -6.14
N LEU A 52 -14.89 -12.80 -7.36
CA LEU A 52 -15.59 -13.24 -8.58
C LEU A 52 -15.29 -14.71 -8.88
#